data_AF-A0A957DWT4-F1
#
_entry.id   AF-A0A957DWT4-F1
#
_cell.length_a   1.000
_cell.length_b   1.000
_cell.length_c   1.000
_cell.angle_alpha   90.00
_cell.angle_beta   90.00
_cell.angle_gamma   90.00
#
_symmetry.space_group_name_H-M   'P 1'
#
loop_
_entity.id
_entity.type
_entity.pdbx_description
1 polymer ?
#
loop_
_entity_poly.entity_id
_entity_poly.type
_entity_poly.pdbx_seq_one_letter_code
_entity_poly.pdbx_strand_id
1 'polypeptide(L)' 'VSSYAADEDFKAFVSGTSDAIPARLAEDWIIGTPDQVESRLRAYIDEGINHFMIWFMDAPNMAGLELFAQDVAPRFERV' A
#
# COMPACT_ATOMS: atom_id res chain seq x y z
N VAL A 1 0.98 -15.45 -10.79
CA VAL A 1 1.88 -14.56 -10.02
C VAL A 1 2.73 -13.82 -11.03
N SER A 2 2.47 -12.53 -11.23
CA SER A 2 3.26 -11.71 -12.15
C SER A 2 4.71 -11.67 -11.67
N SER A 3 5.68 -11.92 -12.55
CA SER A 3 7.09 -11.92 -12.18
C SER A 3 7.62 -10.48 -12.14
N TYR A 4 7.52 -9.83 -10.98
CA TYR A 4 8.22 -8.56 -10.72
C TYR A 4 9.73 -8.66 -10.98
N ALA A 5 10.30 -9.88 -10.97
CA ALA A 5 11.73 -10.12 -11.21
C ALA A 5 12.20 -9.78 -12.64
N ALA A 6 11.30 -9.59 -13.61
CA ALA A 6 11.66 -9.17 -14.96
C ALA A 6 11.58 -7.65 -15.17
N ASP A 7 11.04 -6.91 -14.19
CA ASP A 7 10.79 -5.47 -14.29
C ASP A 7 12.05 -4.69 -13.85
N GLU A 8 12.63 -3.91 -14.75
CA GLU A 8 13.86 -3.14 -14.50
C GLU A 8 13.65 -2.01 -13.50
N ASP A 9 12.48 -1.37 -13.52
CA ASP A 9 12.14 -0.32 -12.55
C ASP A 9 12.00 -0.93 -11.15
N PHE A 10 11.38 -2.11 -11.07
CA PHE A 10 11.32 -2.88 -9.83
C PHE A 10 12.70 -3.25 -9.30
N LYS A 11 13.60 -3.74 -10.16
CA LYS A 11 14.98 -4.05 -9.78
C LYS A 11 15.72 -2.82 -9.26
N ALA A 12 15.61 -1.69 -9.95
CA ALA A 12 16.25 -0.44 -9.56
C ALA A 12 15.72 0.08 -8.22
N PHE A 13 14.42 -0.07 -7.96
CA PHE A 13 13.81 0.30 -6.69
C PHE A 13 14.30 -0.58 -5.54
N VAL A 14 14.25 -1.91 -5.68
CA VAL A 14 14.66 -2.82 -4.59
C VAL A 14 16.17 -2.82 -4.34
N SER A 15 16.99 -2.45 -5.32
CA SER A 15 18.44 -2.28 -5.15
C SER A 15 18.82 -0.94 -4.52
N GLY A 16 17.85 -0.03 -4.30
CA GLY A 16 18.10 1.33 -3.82
C GLY A 16 18.79 2.23 -4.85
N THR A 17 18.76 1.87 -6.14
CA THR A 17 19.28 2.69 -7.23
C THR A 17 18.29 3.77 -7.65
N SER A 18 17.01 3.59 -7.33
CA SER A 18 15.93 4.55 -7.57
C SER A 18 15.00 4.60 -6.36
N ASP A 19 14.56 5.81 -5.98
CA ASP A 19 13.50 6.01 -5.00
C ASP A 19 12.09 6.03 -5.63
N ALA A 20 12.01 5.99 -6.97
CA ALA A 20 10.74 6.00 -7.68
C ALA A 20 10.02 4.66 -7.49
N ILE A 21 8.80 4.71 -6.97
CA ILE A 21 7.94 3.53 -6.85
C ILE A 21 7.54 3.06 -8.25
N PRO A 22 7.83 1.81 -8.63
CA PRO A 22 7.42 1.28 -9.93
C PRO A 22 5.90 1.33 -10.09
N ALA A 23 5.41 1.77 -11.26
CA ALA A 23 3.98 1.96 -11.50
C ALA A 23 3.16 0.69 -11.19
N ARG A 24 3.66 -0.46 -11.59
CA ARG A 24 3.04 -1.76 -11.33
C ARG A 24 2.92 -2.08 -9.84
N LEU A 25 3.93 -1.70 -9.05
CA LEU A 25 3.91 -1.88 -7.61
C LEU A 25 2.84 -1.00 -6.98
N ALA A 26 2.72 0.26 -7.42
CA ALA A 26 1.69 1.18 -6.96
C ALA A 26 0.26 0.76 -7.37
N GLU A 27 0.11 0.05 -8.49
CA GLU A 27 -1.19 -0.48 -8.94
C GLU A 27 -1.64 -1.70 -8.12
N ASP A 28 -0.73 -2.65 -7.91
CA ASP A 28 -1.03 -3.93 -7.25
C ASP A 28 -1.12 -3.79 -5.72
N TRP A 29 -0.50 -2.75 -5.14
CA TRP A 29 -0.39 -2.55 -3.69
C TRP A 29 -1.08 -1.26 -3.23
N ILE A 30 -1.28 -1.13 -1.92
CA ILE A 30 -1.81 0.08 -1.31
C ILE A 30 -0.62 0.86 -0.75
N ILE A 31 -0.11 1.83 -1.51
CA ILE A 31 1.10 2.61 -1.18
C ILE A 31 0.82 4.10 -1.37
N GLY A 32 1.24 4.93 -0.41
CA GLY A 32 1.14 6.39 -0.50
C GLY A 32 0.99 7.07 0.85
N THR A 33 0.55 8.33 0.83
CA THR A 33 0.16 9.09 2.03
C THR A 33 -1.14 8.54 2.63
N PRO A 34 -1.48 8.87 3.89
CA PRO A 34 -2.75 8.46 4.50
C PRO A 34 -3.99 8.77 3.64
N ASP A 35 -4.01 9.92 2.96
CA ASP A 35 -5.13 10.32 2.09
C ASP A 35 -5.21 9.45 0.82
N GLN A 36 -4.07 9.11 0.23
CA GLN A 36 -4.01 8.22 -0.94
C GLN A 36 -4.43 6.79 -0.58
N VAL A 37 -3.97 6.31 0.59
CA VAL A 37 -4.35 5.00 1.14
C VAL A 37 -5.86 4.94 1.39
N GLU A 38 -6.44 5.97 2.02
CA GLU A 38 -7.89 6.07 2.23
C GLU A 38 -8.65 6.02 0.90
N SER A 39 -8.24 6.82 -0.08
CA SER A 39 -8.88 6.87 -1.39
C SER A 39 -8.88 5.48 -2.07
N ARG A 40 -7.77 4.75 -1.98
CA ARG A 40 -7.66 3.39 -2.53
C ARG A 40 -8.57 2.41 -1.81
N LEU A 41 -8.63 2.47 -0.47
CA LEU A 41 -9.53 1.62 0.33
C LEU A 41 -11.00 1.91 0.05
N ARG A 42 -11.38 3.19 -0.09
CA ARG A 42 -12.76 3.57 -0.44
C ARG A 42 -13.18 3.01 -1.80
N ALA A 43 -12.28 3.03 -2.79
CA ALA A 43 -12.57 2.40 -4.09
C ALA A 43 -12.88 0.90 -3.96
N TYR A 44 -12.19 0.16 -3.07
CA TYR A 44 -12.52 -1.23 -2.80
C TYR A 44 -13.86 -1.40 -2.07
N ILE A 45 -14.18 -0.50 -1.12
CA ILE A 45 -15.45 -0.49 -0.40
C ILE A 45 -16.62 -0.22 -1.34
N ASP A 46 -16.46 0.71 -2.29
CA ASP A 46 -17.47 1.06 -3.28
C ASP A 46 -17.78 -0.12 -4.22
N GLU A 47 -16.81 -1.02 -4.43
CA GLU A 47 -16.98 -2.31 -5.13
C GLU A 47 -17.57 -3.42 -4.24
N GLY A 48 -17.89 -3.12 -2.97
CA GLY A 48 -18.56 -4.02 -2.03
C GLY A 48 -17.63 -4.81 -1.10
N ILE A 49 -16.33 -4.53 -1.07
CA ILE A 49 -15.38 -5.18 -0.15
C ILE A 49 -15.50 -4.56 1.23
N ASN A 50 -15.83 -5.37 2.24
CA ASN A 50 -16.11 -4.90 3.61
C ASN A 50 -15.15 -5.44 4.68
N HIS A 51 -14.23 -6.33 4.33
CA HIS A 51 -13.26 -6.90 5.27
C HIS A 51 -11.87 -6.90 4.66
N PHE A 52 -10.91 -6.27 5.35
CA PHE A 52 -9.54 -6.09 4.89
C PHE A 52 -8.57 -6.74 5.86
N MET A 53 -7.70 -7.60 5.34
CA MET A 53 -6.53 -8.12 6.04
C MET A 53 -5.30 -7.50 5.38
N ILE A 54 -4.64 -6.59 6.08
CA ILE A 54 -3.54 -5.78 5.53
C ILE A 54 -2.21 -6.30 6.07
N TRP A 55 -1.28 -6.58 5.16
CA TRP A 55 0.09 -6.93 5.51
C TRP A 55 1.01 -5.72 5.30
N PHE A 56 1.69 -5.33 6.38
CA PHE A 56 2.69 -4.27 6.39
C PHE A 56 4.07 -4.82 6.00
N MET A 57 4.63 -4.33 4.90
CA MET A 57 5.90 -4.83 4.33
C MET A 57 7.15 -4.36 5.05
N ASP A 58 7.04 -3.30 5.84
CA ASP A 58 8.14 -2.76 6.63
C ASP A 58 8.38 -3.55 7.93
N ALA A 59 7.55 -4.54 8.25
CA ALA A 59 7.73 -5.42 9.41
C ALA A 59 9.16 -6.03 9.45
N PRO A 60 9.83 -6.07 10.62
CA PRO A 60 9.30 -5.81 11.97
C PRO A 60 9.25 -4.33 12.37
N ASN A 61 9.58 -3.39 11.49
CA ASN A 61 9.34 -1.98 11.76
C ASN A 61 7.83 -1.74 11.89
N MET A 62 7.45 -0.98 12.92
CA MET A 62 6.06 -0.72 13.26
C MET A 62 5.55 0.61 12.71
N ALA A 63 6.42 1.43 12.11
CA ALA A 63 6.08 2.77 11.66
C ALA A 63 4.90 2.81 10.69
N GLY A 64 4.84 1.90 9.70
CA GLY A 64 3.73 1.81 8.76
C GLY A 64 2.41 1.40 9.44
N LEU A 65 2.47 0.44 10.36
CA LEU A 65 1.30 0.01 11.14
C LEU A 65 0.79 1.13 12.05
N GLU A 66 1.67 1.81 12.77
CA GLU A 66 1.32 2.90 13.69
C GLU A 66 0.70 4.07 12.92
N LEU A 67 1.31 4.47 11.79
CA LEU A 67 0.76 5.50 10.92
C LEU A 67 -0.64 5.12 10.40
N PHE A 68 -0.81 3.88 9.96
CA PHE A 68 -2.12 3.40 9.51
C PHE A 68 -3.17 3.42 10.63
N ALA A 69 -2.81 2.93 11.82
CA ALA A 69 -3.70 2.86 12.96
C ALA A 69 -4.11 4.25 13.49
N GLN A 70 -3.22 5.24 13.40
CA GLN A 70 -3.47 6.60 13.88
C GLN A 70 -4.20 7.45 12.84
N ASP A 71 -3.79 7.41 11.58
CA ASP A 71 -4.22 8.39 10.58
C ASP A 71 -5.22 7.83 9.56
N VAL A 72 -5.27 6.51 9.35
CA VAL A 72 -6.12 5.89 8.31
C VAL A 72 -7.30 5.13 8.91
N ALA A 73 -7.06 4.18 9.81
CA ALA A 73 -8.09 3.32 10.38
C ALA A 73 -9.28 4.10 11.00
N PRO A 74 -9.07 5.20 11.75
CA PRO A 74 -10.17 5.96 12.35
C PRO A 74 -11.15 6.57 11.33
N ARG A 75 -10.73 6.73 10.06
CA ARG A 75 -11.57 7.27 8.98
C ARG A 75 -12.67 6.28 8.52
N PHE A 76 -12.61 5.04 8.99
CA PHE A 76 -13.53 3.96 8.64
C PHE A 76 -14.36 3.43 9.81
N GLU A 77 -14.20 3.96 11.03
CA GLU A 77 -14.91 3.47 12.23
C GLU A 77 -16.44 3.71 12.26
N ARG A 78 -16.98 4.41 11.26
CA ARG A 78 -18.41 4.72 11.13
C ARG A 78 -19.03 4.31 9.79
N VAL A 79 -18.34 3.50 9.00
CA VAL A 79 -18.83 2.97 7.72
C VAL A 79 -19.61 1.68 7.95
#